data_AF-A0A0V8RV81-F1
#
_entry.id   AF-A0A0V8RV81-F1
#
_cell.length_a   1.000
_cell.length_b   1.000
_cell.length_c   1.000
_cell.angle_alpha   90.00
_cell.angle_beta   90.00
_cell.angle_gamma   90.00
#
_symmetry.space_group_name_H-M   'P 1'
#
loop_
_entity.id
_entity.type
_entity.pdbx_description
1 polymer ?
#
loop_
_entity_poly.entity_id
_entity_poly.type
_entity_poly.pdbx_seq_one_letter_code
_entity_poly.pdbx_strand_id
1 'polypeptide(L)'
;MGLRLTTTRYFSIPYSVFDVLLQMRGAIDPDSGQIVCHFYDLGVAVLESPGAAVPVIVVEGCLLATFGDENVKALLDSGSAVEVQELRVTQGRVMVGDVEIDHFWGLAALAYAGETGAEVKLYKLRLDVDGFEAPVAGVYVSSTDAGPMLMLVPRSCEYIEEQEQPPTHM
;
A
#
# COMPACT_ATOMS: atom_id res chain seq x y z
N MET A 1 -16.56 -13.67 5.23
CA MET A 1 -15.10 -13.73 5.43
C MET A 1 -14.54 -12.41 4.94
N GLY A 2 -13.65 -11.77 5.70
CA GLY A 2 -13.05 -10.48 5.32
C GLY A 2 -11.84 -10.64 4.39
N LEU A 3 -11.12 -9.55 4.14
CA LEU A 3 -9.84 -9.57 3.44
C LEU A 3 -8.77 -10.26 4.31
N ARG A 4 -7.95 -11.11 3.69
CA ARG A 4 -6.86 -11.81 4.36
C ARG A 4 -5.54 -11.64 3.63
N LEU A 5 -4.49 -11.38 4.40
CA LEU A 5 -3.10 -11.41 3.99
C LEU A 5 -2.41 -12.58 4.71
N THR A 6 -1.71 -13.41 3.96
CA THR A 6 -0.85 -14.46 4.52
C THR A 6 0.60 -14.10 4.25
N THR A 7 1.37 -13.77 5.29
CA THR A 7 2.75 -13.27 5.12
C THR A 7 3.67 -14.33 4.52
N THR A 8 3.40 -15.62 4.71
CA THR A 8 4.18 -16.70 4.07
C THR A 8 4.06 -16.73 2.54
N ARG A 9 3.10 -15.98 1.96
CA ARG A 9 2.92 -15.81 0.51
C ARG A 9 3.42 -14.47 -0.02
N TYR A 10 4.01 -13.66 0.86
CA TYR A 10 4.75 -12.47 0.47
C TYR A 10 6.10 -12.88 -0.14
N PHE A 11 6.54 -12.15 -1.16
CA PHE A 11 7.93 -12.22 -1.60
C PHE A 11 8.47 -10.82 -1.85
N SER A 12 9.65 -10.57 -1.31
CA SER A 12 10.46 -9.38 -1.60
C SER A 12 10.96 -9.44 -3.05
N ILE A 13 10.84 -8.33 -3.76
CA ILE A 13 11.45 -8.14 -5.09
C ILE A 13 12.88 -7.67 -4.86
N PRO A 14 13.90 -8.48 -5.21
CA PRO A 14 15.28 -8.05 -5.06
C PRO A 14 15.55 -6.79 -5.89
N TYR A 15 16.33 -5.88 -5.33
CA TYR A 15 16.72 -4.63 -6.01
C TYR A 15 17.30 -4.87 -7.42
N SER A 16 18.10 -5.93 -7.59
CA SER A 16 18.66 -6.31 -8.89
C SER A 16 17.62 -6.64 -9.96
N VAL A 17 16.44 -7.13 -9.57
CA VAL A 17 15.31 -7.38 -10.46
C VAL A 17 14.54 -6.09 -10.70
N PHE A 18 14.38 -5.26 -9.66
CA PHE A 18 13.72 -3.97 -9.75
C PHE A 18 14.41 -3.02 -10.74
N ASP A 19 15.73 -2.92 -10.72
CA ASP A 19 16.53 -2.11 -11.66
C ASP A 19 16.38 -2.55 -13.13
N VAL A 20 16.12 -3.83 -13.36
CA VAL A 20 15.91 -4.37 -14.71
C VAL A 20 14.50 -4.05 -15.21
N LEU A 21 13.51 -4.02 -14.31
CA LEU A 21 12.10 -3.79 -14.63
C LEU A 21 11.77 -2.29 -14.74
N LEU A 22 12.27 -1.49 -13.82
CA LEU A 22 12.21 -0.03 -13.88
C LEU A 22 13.52 0.47 -14.46
N GLN A 23 13.52 0.83 -15.74
CA GLN A 23 14.55 1.72 -16.29
C GLN A 23 14.44 3.05 -15.50
N MET A 24 15.14 3.14 -14.36
CA MET A 24 14.90 4.15 -13.34
C MET A 24 14.96 5.56 -13.92
N ARG A 25 13.88 6.32 -13.74
CA ARG A 25 13.88 7.76 -13.98
C ARG A 25 14.52 8.42 -12.76
N GLY A 26 15.79 8.79 -12.86
CA GLY A 26 16.46 9.57 -11.82
C GLY A 26 15.76 10.91 -11.61
N ALA A 27 15.52 11.28 -10.35
CA ALA A 27 15.12 12.64 -9.99
C ALA A 27 16.38 13.46 -9.70
N ILE A 28 16.44 14.70 -10.19
CA ILE A 28 17.53 15.63 -9.90
C ILE A 28 17.10 16.45 -8.69
N ASP A 29 17.86 16.38 -7.61
CA ASP A 29 17.72 17.28 -6.47
C ASP A 29 17.97 18.73 -6.97
N PRO A 30 16.97 19.62 -6.89
CA PRO A 30 17.10 20.98 -7.39
C PRO A 30 18.11 21.83 -6.62
N ASP A 31 18.43 21.47 -5.36
CA ASP A 31 19.33 22.24 -4.51
C ASP A 31 20.80 21.83 -4.72
N SER A 32 21.08 20.54 -4.92
CA SER A 32 22.44 20.02 -5.09
C SER A 32 22.82 19.67 -6.53
N GLY A 33 21.84 19.52 -7.43
CA GLY A 33 22.04 19.03 -8.79
C GLY A 33 22.41 17.54 -8.88
N GLN A 34 22.37 16.81 -7.76
CA GLN A 34 22.67 15.38 -7.71
C GLN A 34 21.44 14.55 -8.10
N ILE A 35 21.66 13.42 -8.77
CA ILE A 35 20.61 12.42 -8.95
C ILE A 35 20.42 11.70 -7.62
N VAL A 36 19.26 11.87 -7.00
CA VAL A 36 18.89 11.15 -5.78
C VAL A 36 17.98 10.00 -6.17
N CYS A 37 18.45 8.77 -5.95
CA CYS A 37 17.62 7.58 -6.05
C CYS A 37 17.11 7.24 -4.64
N HIS A 38 15.82 7.42 -4.42
CA HIS A 38 15.16 6.87 -3.24
C HIS A 38 14.91 5.39 -3.50
N PHE A 39 15.54 4.54 -2.69
CA PHE A 39 15.32 3.11 -2.72
C PHE A 39 14.22 2.77 -1.72
N TYR A 40 13.22 2.02 -2.18
CA TYR A 40 12.19 1.47 -1.33
C TYR A 40 12.23 -0.05 -1.46
N ASP A 41 12.11 -0.75 -0.34
CA ASP A 41 11.87 -2.18 -0.34
C ASP A 41 10.49 -2.46 -0.94
N LEU A 42 10.48 -3.28 -1.97
CA LEU A 42 9.26 -3.66 -2.68
C LEU A 42 9.03 -5.15 -2.53
N GLY A 43 7.78 -5.51 -2.32
CA GLY A 43 7.36 -6.89 -2.39
C GLY A 43 6.03 -7.03 -3.10
N VAL A 44 5.63 -8.28 -3.28
CA VAL A 44 4.31 -8.61 -3.78
C VAL A 44 3.65 -9.53 -2.77
N ALA A 45 2.39 -9.25 -2.50
CA ALA A 45 1.54 -10.14 -1.74
C ALA A 45 0.22 -10.38 -2.47
N VAL A 46 -0.59 -11.29 -1.92
CA VAL A 46 -1.92 -11.58 -2.41
C VAL A 46 -2.90 -11.38 -1.26
N LEU A 47 -3.88 -10.49 -1.49
CA LEU A 47 -5.03 -10.34 -0.61
C LEU A 47 -6.14 -11.30 -1.04
N GLU A 48 -6.48 -12.24 -0.18
CA GLU A 48 -7.60 -13.15 -0.39
C GLU A 48 -8.91 -12.46 0.02
N SER A 49 -9.91 -12.50 -0.86
CA SER A 49 -11.29 -12.13 -0.59
C SER A 49 -12.22 -13.33 -0.81
N PRO A 50 -13.50 -13.30 -0.39
CA PRO A 50 -14.44 -14.43 -0.50
C PRO A 50 -14.70 -15.03 -1.89
N GLY A 51 -14.08 -14.51 -2.94
CA GLY A 51 -14.15 -15.07 -4.29
C GLY A 51 -13.01 -14.66 -5.22
N ALA A 52 -11.98 -13.97 -4.72
CA ALA A 52 -10.87 -13.50 -5.54
C ALA A 52 -9.56 -13.49 -4.75
N ALA A 53 -8.46 -13.57 -5.49
CA ALA A 53 -7.11 -13.39 -5.00
C ALA A 53 -6.54 -12.15 -5.70
N VAL A 54 -6.38 -11.07 -4.97
CA VAL A 54 -5.99 -9.76 -5.52
C VAL A 54 -4.50 -9.53 -5.27
N PRO A 55 -3.68 -9.39 -6.33
CA PRO A 55 -2.28 -9.06 -6.15
C PRO A 55 -2.12 -7.62 -5.66
N VAL A 56 -1.23 -7.41 -4.70
CA VAL A 56 -0.86 -6.10 -4.19
C VAL A 56 0.65 -5.92 -4.24
N ILE A 57 1.08 -4.74 -4.66
CA ILE A 57 2.45 -4.29 -4.49
C ILE A 57 2.57 -3.77 -3.06
N VAL A 58 3.56 -4.24 -2.33
CA VAL A 58 3.87 -3.78 -0.98
C VAL A 58 5.10 -2.90 -1.06
N VAL A 59 5.03 -1.68 -0.51
CA VAL A 59 6.17 -0.77 -0.36
C VAL A 59 6.50 -0.66 1.12
N GLU A 60 7.73 -1.03 1.49
CA GLU A 60 8.29 -0.95 2.85
C GLU A 60 7.41 -1.61 3.93
N GLY A 61 6.57 -2.57 3.55
CA GLY A 61 5.62 -3.21 4.47
C GLY A 61 4.43 -2.33 4.93
N CYS A 62 4.36 -1.06 4.55
CA CYS A 62 3.34 -0.11 5.05
C CYS A 62 2.47 0.54 3.98
N LEU A 63 2.72 0.32 2.69
CA LEU A 63 1.82 0.75 1.63
C LEU A 63 1.51 -0.41 0.70
N LEU A 64 0.25 -0.83 0.65
CA LEU A 64 -0.22 -1.87 -0.26
C LEU A 64 -0.97 -1.22 -1.41
N ALA A 65 -0.63 -1.50 -2.66
CA ALA A 65 -1.31 -0.93 -3.82
C ALA A 65 -1.80 -2.02 -4.77
N THR A 66 -3.06 -1.92 -5.20
CA THR A 66 -3.60 -2.70 -6.33
C THR A 66 -4.17 -1.78 -7.38
N PHE A 67 -4.20 -2.28 -8.62
CA PHE A 67 -4.64 -1.56 -9.81
C PHE A 67 -5.66 -2.38 -10.60
N GLY A 68 -6.52 -1.69 -11.35
CA GLY A 68 -7.50 -2.26 -12.26
C GLY A 68 -8.87 -2.47 -11.63
N ASP A 69 -9.92 -2.30 -12.44
CA ASP A 69 -11.32 -2.31 -12.01
C ASP A 69 -11.70 -3.58 -11.24
N GLU A 70 -11.33 -4.75 -11.77
CA GLU A 70 -11.70 -6.05 -11.19
C GLU A 70 -11.08 -6.26 -9.80
N ASN A 71 -9.80 -5.91 -9.66
CA ASN A 71 -9.07 -6.05 -8.41
C ASN A 71 -9.58 -5.09 -7.33
N VAL A 72 -9.72 -3.81 -7.68
CA VAL A 72 -10.21 -2.80 -6.76
C VAL A 72 -11.64 -3.12 -6.31
N LYS A 73 -12.51 -3.48 -7.27
CA LYS A 73 -13.86 -3.92 -6.96
C LYS A 73 -13.89 -5.14 -6.04
N ALA A 74 -13.06 -6.16 -6.31
CA ALA A 74 -12.99 -7.35 -5.46
C ALA A 74 -12.59 -7.04 -4.01
N LEU A 75 -11.73 -6.03 -3.78
CA LEU A 75 -11.36 -5.59 -2.44
C LEU A 75 -12.47 -4.78 -1.76
N LEU A 76 -13.12 -3.87 -2.48
CA LEU A 76 -14.22 -3.06 -1.93
C LEU A 76 -15.48 -3.90 -1.66
N ASP A 77 -15.78 -4.88 -2.51
CA ASP A 77 -16.94 -5.78 -2.39
C ASP A 77 -16.75 -6.88 -1.33
N SER A 78 -15.56 -7.00 -0.72
CA SER A 78 -15.26 -7.98 0.33
C SER A 78 -16.12 -7.85 1.61
N GLY A 79 -16.95 -6.80 1.70
CA GLY A 79 -17.90 -6.57 2.78
C GLY A 79 -17.30 -5.86 4.00
N SER A 80 -16.00 -5.59 4.01
CA SER A 80 -15.31 -4.84 5.06
C SER A 80 -15.04 -3.38 4.72
N ALA A 81 -15.18 -2.97 3.45
CA ALA A 81 -14.90 -1.60 3.03
C ALA A 81 -16.08 -0.67 3.35
N VAL A 82 -15.78 0.42 4.05
CA VAL A 82 -16.75 1.47 4.39
C VAL A 82 -16.19 2.80 3.91
N GLU A 83 -16.89 3.45 2.98
CA GLU A 83 -16.51 4.78 2.52
C GLU A 83 -16.62 5.79 3.68
N VAL A 84 -15.64 6.68 3.78
CA VAL A 84 -15.62 7.77 4.75
C VAL A 84 -15.30 9.08 4.06
N GLN A 85 -15.85 10.16 4.61
CA GLN A 85 -15.61 11.52 4.11
C GLN A 85 -14.65 12.31 4.99
N GLU A 86 -14.27 11.75 6.14
CA GLU A 86 -13.47 12.45 7.14
C GLU A 86 -12.01 12.02 7.08
N LEU A 87 -11.14 13.00 6.84
CA LEU A 87 -9.69 12.90 6.99
C LEU A 87 -9.26 13.96 8.01
N ARG A 88 -8.51 13.56 9.04
CA ARG A 88 -7.91 14.49 10.00
C ARG A 88 -6.41 14.26 10.08
N VAL A 89 -5.66 15.34 9.92
CA VAL A 89 -4.21 15.35 10.15
C VAL A 89 -3.95 16.21 11.38
N THR A 90 -3.47 15.58 12.45
CA THR A 90 -3.08 16.27 13.70
C THR A 90 -1.61 15.96 13.98
N GLN A 91 -0.94 16.73 14.85
CA GLN A 91 0.52 16.67 15.05
C GLN A 91 1.05 15.22 15.18
N GLY A 92 1.57 14.66 14.06
CA GLY A 92 2.13 13.30 13.97
C GLY A 92 1.12 12.17 13.74
N ARG A 93 -0.15 12.43 13.40
CA ARG A 93 -1.18 11.41 13.17
C ARG A 93 -2.06 11.72 11.98
N VAL A 94 -2.33 10.70 11.17
CA VAL A 94 -3.31 10.74 10.08
C VAL A 94 -4.47 9.81 10.43
N MET A 95 -5.68 10.34 10.40
CA MET A 95 -6.92 9.62 10.73
C MET A 95 -7.84 9.60 9.51
N VAL A 96 -8.30 8.42 9.10
CA VAL A 96 -9.31 8.22 8.07
C VAL A 96 -10.57 7.67 8.74
N GLY A 97 -11.56 8.54 8.95
CA GLY A 97 -12.64 8.30 9.91
C GLY A 97 -12.09 8.09 11.33
N ASP A 98 -12.23 6.87 11.84
CA ASP A 98 -11.75 6.42 13.17
C ASP A 98 -10.49 5.52 13.08
N VAL A 99 -9.93 5.31 11.89
CA VAL A 99 -8.72 4.51 11.68
C VAL A 99 -7.50 5.42 11.69
N GLU A 100 -6.58 5.19 12.63
CA GLU A 100 -5.24 5.79 12.63
C GLU A 100 -4.34 5.00 11.67
N ILE A 101 -3.66 5.71 10.78
CA ILE A 101 -2.70 5.13 9.84
C ILE A 101 -1.30 5.69 10.07
N ASP A 102 -0.31 5.00 9.52
CA ASP A 102 1.06 5.49 9.52
C ASP A 102 1.13 6.91 8.93
N HIS A 103 1.83 7.81 9.63
CA HIS A 103 1.86 9.21 9.28
C HIS A 103 2.61 9.46 7.96
N PHE A 104 3.75 8.79 7.76
CA PHE A 104 4.58 8.98 6.57
C PHE A 104 3.88 8.42 5.33
N TRP A 105 3.43 7.17 5.39
CA TRP A 105 2.78 6.48 4.29
C TRP A 105 1.36 6.99 4.03
N GLY A 106 0.65 7.43 5.07
CA GLY A 106 -0.64 8.09 4.93
C GLY A 106 -0.52 9.39 4.13
N LEU A 107 0.46 10.24 4.46
CA LEU A 107 0.69 11.47 3.70
C LEU A 107 1.20 11.18 2.28
N ALA A 108 2.08 10.19 2.10
CA ALA A 108 2.56 9.79 0.78
C ALA A 108 1.43 9.30 -0.13
N ALA A 109 0.55 8.42 0.37
CA ALA A 109 -0.61 7.93 -0.36
C ALA A 109 -1.57 9.06 -0.76
N LEU A 110 -1.82 10.01 0.14
CA LEU A 110 -2.67 11.18 -0.13
C LEU A 110 -2.04 12.14 -1.15
N ALA A 111 -0.73 12.40 -1.04
CA ALA A 111 0.00 13.23 -1.99
C ALA A 111 -0.03 12.62 -3.39
N TYR A 112 0.31 11.32 -3.50
CA TYR A 112 0.26 10.59 -4.76
C TYR A 112 -1.14 10.59 -5.36
N ALA A 113 -2.17 10.32 -4.56
CA ALA A 113 -3.56 10.39 -5.01
C ALA A 113 -3.93 11.79 -5.54
N GLY A 114 -3.49 12.85 -4.86
CA GLY A 114 -3.71 14.23 -5.27
C GLY A 114 -3.01 14.61 -6.58
N GLU A 115 -1.81 14.10 -6.84
CA GLU A 115 -1.05 14.36 -8.07
C GLU A 115 -1.73 13.78 -9.32
N THR A 116 -2.58 12.76 -9.18
CA THR A 116 -3.34 12.19 -10.30
C THR A 116 -4.40 13.14 -10.87
N GLY A 117 -4.88 14.10 -10.07
CA GLY A 117 -5.99 14.99 -10.43
C GLY A 117 -7.36 14.32 -10.55
N ALA A 118 -7.47 13.02 -10.24
CA ALA A 118 -8.72 12.25 -10.29
C ALA A 118 -9.53 12.37 -8.98
N GLU A 119 -10.78 11.92 -9.00
CA GLU A 119 -11.59 11.84 -7.78
C GLU A 119 -10.97 10.83 -6.80
N VAL A 120 -10.71 11.30 -5.57
CA VAL A 120 -10.18 10.51 -4.47
C VAL A 120 -11.29 10.18 -3.49
N LYS A 121 -11.42 8.90 -3.13
CA LYS A 121 -12.33 8.43 -2.08
C LYS A 121 -11.56 7.73 -0.98
N LEU A 122 -12.05 7.85 0.24
CA LEU A 122 -11.43 7.23 1.40
C LEU A 122 -12.32 6.10 1.90
N TYR A 123 -11.68 4.99 2.28
CA TYR A 123 -12.34 3.82 2.81
C TYR A 123 -11.68 3.40 4.12
N LYS A 124 -12.44 2.73 4.96
CA LYS A 124 -11.94 1.96 6.09
C LYS A 124 -12.15 0.49 5.78
N LEU A 125 -11.11 -0.31 5.94
CA LEU A 125 -11.16 -1.75 5.72
C LEU A 125 -10.57 -2.46 6.94
N ARG A 126 -10.82 -3.77 7.01
CA ARG A 126 -10.22 -4.68 7.98
C ARG A 126 -9.47 -5.76 7.24
N LEU A 127 -8.22 -5.97 7.62
CA LEU A 127 -7.35 -6.96 7.04
C LEU A 127 -6.99 -8.00 8.10
N ASP A 128 -7.22 -9.27 7.83
CA ASP A 128 -6.74 -10.39 8.65
C ASP A 128 -5.31 -10.74 8.21
N VAL A 129 -4.31 -10.40 9.01
CA VAL A 129 -2.90 -10.70 8.75
C VAL A 129 -2.49 -11.85 9.66
N ASP A 130 -2.32 -13.05 9.09
CA ASP A 130 -1.99 -14.28 9.83
C ASP A 130 -2.83 -14.53 11.09
N GLY A 131 -4.13 -14.20 11.03
CA GLY A 131 -5.07 -14.34 12.15
C GLY A 131 -5.18 -13.13 13.08
N PHE A 132 -4.46 -12.03 12.81
CA PHE A 132 -4.60 -10.76 13.51
C PHE A 132 -5.41 -9.77 12.68
N GLU A 133 -6.48 -9.22 13.26
CA GLU A 133 -7.28 -8.19 12.61
C GLU A 133 -6.58 -6.83 12.71
N ALA A 134 -6.19 -6.29 11.56
CA ALA A 134 -5.56 -4.98 11.40
C ALA A 134 -6.51 -4.01 10.68
N PRO A 135 -6.88 -2.87 11.30
CA PRO A 135 -7.58 -1.82 10.59
C PRO A 135 -6.64 -1.13 9.59
N VAL A 136 -7.13 -0.90 8.37
CA VAL A 136 -6.39 -0.20 7.33
C VAL A 136 -7.26 0.87 6.68
N ALA A 137 -6.66 2.00 6.29
CA ALA A 137 -7.35 2.98 5.47
C ALA A 137 -7.12 2.65 3.99
N GLY A 138 -8.17 2.75 3.19
CA GLY A 138 -8.10 2.71 1.74
C GLY A 138 -8.12 4.11 1.14
N VAL A 139 -7.18 4.44 0.28
CA VAL A 139 -7.19 5.63 -0.58
C VAL A 139 -7.45 5.15 -2.01
N TYR A 140 -8.66 5.39 -2.48
CA TYR A 140 -9.11 5.03 -3.83
C TYR A 140 -8.94 6.20 -4.79
N VAL A 141 -8.37 5.92 -5.96
CA VAL A 141 -8.23 6.86 -7.06
C VAL A 141 -8.95 6.28 -8.27
N SER A 142 -9.94 7.01 -8.78
CA SER A 142 -10.84 6.54 -9.84
C SER A 142 -10.18 6.34 -11.20
N SER A 143 -9.08 7.05 -11.48
CA SER A 143 -8.41 7.00 -12.78
C SER A 143 -6.91 7.20 -12.62
N THR A 144 -6.14 6.21 -13.03
CA THR A 144 -4.69 6.29 -13.25
C THR A 144 -4.37 5.71 -14.63
N ASP A 145 -3.13 5.83 -15.10
CA ASP A 145 -2.68 5.23 -16.36
C ASP A 145 -2.85 3.69 -16.39
N ALA A 146 -2.94 3.05 -15.21
CA ALA A 146 -3.15 1.61 -15.05
C ALA A 146 -4.60 1.22 -14.69
N GLY A 147 -5.56 2.14 -14.82
CA GLY A 147 -6.94 1.96 -14.34
C GLY A 147 -7.15 2.52 -12.93
N PRO A 148 -8.27 2.22 -12.24
CA PRO A 148 -8.43 2.66 -10.87
C PRO A 148 -7.39 2.01 -9.96
N MET A 149 -7.06 2.70 -8.89
CA MET A 149 -6.07 2.26 -7.92
C MET A 149 -6.67 2.31 -6.52
N LEU A 150 -6.33 1.32 -5.70
CA LEU A 150 -6.60 1.33 -4.27
C LEU A 150 -5.29 1.13 -3.52
N MET A 151 -4.93 2.14 -2.72
CA MET A 151 -3.83 2.06 -1.77
C MET A 151 -4.39 1.74 -0.38
N LEU A 152 -3.81 0.77 0.32
CA LEU A 152 -4.14 0.44 1.70
C LEU A 152 -2.97 0.82 2.59
N VAL A 153 -3.25 1.57 3.65
CA VAL A 153 -2.26 2.04 4.62
C VAL A 153 -2.66 1.51 6.00
N PRO A 154 -1.85 0.65 6.63
CA PRO A 154 -2.04 0.24 8.01
C PRO A 154 -1.52 1.30 8.98
N ARG A 155 -1.71 1.04 10.28
CA ARG A 155 -1.16 1.88 11.35
C ARG A 155 0.35 1.78 11.51
N SER A 156 0.92 0.63 11.17
CA SER A 156 2.33 0.27 11.39
C SER A 156 2.81 -0.64 10.25
N CYS A 157 4.10 -0.60 9.96
CA CYS A 157 4.78 -1.45 8.97
C CYS A 157 5.00 -2.89 9.46
N GLU A 158 4.97 -3.07 10.78
CA GLU A 158 5.27 -4.34 11.48
C GLU A 158 4.34 -5.51 11.10
N TYR A 159 3.22 -5.24 10.43
CA TYR A 159 2.30 -6.30 9.99
C TYR A 159 2.86 -7.13 8.83
N ILE A 160 3.81 -6.60 8.05
CA ILE A 160 4.27 -7.22 6.80
C ILE A 160 5.80 -7.38 6.76
N GLU A 161 6.53 -6.84 7.72
CA GLU A 161 7.98 -7.00 7.82
C GLU A 161 8.38 -8.47 8.04
N GLU A 162 9.36 -8.93 7.24
CA GLU A 162 9.93 -10.27 7.32
C GLU A 162 10.49 -10.55 8.72
N GLN A 163 10.20 -11.74 9.26
CA GLN A 163 11.08 -12.32 10.28
C GLN A 163 12.47 -12.43 9.66
N GLU A 164 13.48 -11.78 10.28
CA GLU A 164 14.88 -11.84 9.88
C GLU A 164 15.25 -13.25 9.40
N GLN A 165 15.51 -13.41 8.11
CA GLN A 165 16.09 -14.67 7.63
C GLN A 165 17.45 -14.83 8.29
N PRO A 166 17.75 -15.99 8.92
CA PRO A 166 19.06 -16.21 9.51
C PRO A 166 20.13 -16.10 8.41
N PRO A 167 21.31 -15.52 8.73
CA PRO A 167 22.32 -15.18 7.73
C PRO A 167 22.73 -16.41 6.92
N THR A 168 22.58 -16.33 5.59
CA THR A 168 22.90 -17.39 4.63
C THR A 168 24.38 -17.39 4.20
N HIS A 169 25.28 -17.05 5.12
CA HIS A 169 26.73 -17.21 4.93
C HIS A 169 27.37 -17.78 6.19
N MET A 170 27.77 -19.06 6.12
CA MET A 170 28.84 -19.68 6.90
C MET A 170 29.95 -20.12 5.96
#